data_AF-A0A3M7NWY9-F1
#
_entry.id   AF-A0A3M7NWY9-F1
#
_cell.length_a   1.000
_cell.length_b   1.000
_cell.length_c   1.000
_cell.angle_alpha   90.00
_cell.angle_beta   90.00
_cell.angle_gamma   90.00
#
_symmetry.space_group_name_H-M   'P 1'
#
loop_
_entity.id
_entity.type
_entity.pdbx_description
1 polymer ?
#
loop_
_entity_poly.entity_id
_entity_poly.type
_entity_poly.pdbx_seq_one_letter_code
_entity_poly.pdbx_strand_id
1 'polypeptide(L)'
;MSAAAAAAAATATRTAQSARHVLRHSRRSNVWQRAGLATAAPPVTQNATGARGPTAMVFLNMGGPSTTDEVGDFLTRLFADGDLIPLGRLQPYLGPLISKRRTPKIQKQYAEIGGGSPIRKWSEYQCEEMCRILDRTNPETAPHRPYVMFRYANPLTEDTYARMLADGFGNGRGGRAVAFTQYPQYSCSTTGSSLNELWKWRNRLEGKRATAAEDNAAGAITWTVIDRWPAHAGLVNAFAHNIEAKLAEYDEAERKDVVLLFSAHSLPMSVVNRGDPYPAEVAATVYAVMRRLDFSNPYRLCWQSQVGPSAWLGAQTSNTVKEYVGRGQHNLILVPIAFTSDHIETLYEIDKEVMHQDAHGHPGVKRADSLNGSPIFIKALADIASEHLRSGQACSRQMGLRCQGCRSERCLEQKKFFAGEQSRLLPAISANTTAVLLSSIHSALRDEYGSAIVPSLSADDWFFNNAGGAMGNMIILHASLTEYLIFFGTPLQTQGHSGVHLADDYFTILEGEQHTAHPNSLDPIIYRAGEQNHLRRGDAIHYVMPDKCFALELAQGWIPAMLPFGLADTFTSTFDFANLWKTVRLTVTRMAEQVTRGKF
;
A
#
# COMPACT_ATOMS: atom_id res chain seq x y z
N MET A 1 -43.76 -35.79 -53.35
CA MET A 1 -44.25 -36.68 -52.27
C MET A 1 -44.43 -35.76 -51.06
N SER A 2 -45.66 -35.30 -50.74
CA SER A 2 -46.72 -35.99 -49.96
C SER A 2 -46.41 -35.94 -48.44
N ALA A 3 -47.25 -35.45 -47.51
CA ALA A 3 -48.52 -34.65 -47.49
C ALA A 3 -48.58 -33.87 -46.14
N ALA A 4 -49.56 -33.07 -45.66
CA ALA A 4 -50.95 -32.68 -45.99
C ALA A 4 -51.12 -31.14 -45.64
N ALA A 5 -52.23 -30.37 -45.66
CA ALA A 5 -53.70 -30.51 -45.55
C ALA A 5 -54.24 -30.89 -44.13
N ALA A 6 -55.30 -30.30 -43.53
CA ALA A 6 -56.23 -29.20 -43.89
C ALA A 6 -56.82 -28.56 -42.57
N ALA A 7 -57.09 -27.24 -42.44
CA ALA A 7 -58.26 -26.41 -42.83
C ALA A 7 -59.47 -26.34 -41.83
N ALA A 8 -60.13 -25.16 -41.78
CA ALA A 8 -61.47 -24.83 -41.19
C ALA A 8 -61.66 -24.88 -39.64
N ALA A 9 -62.59 -24.15 -39.00
CA ALA A 9 -63.30 -22.88 -39.31
C ALA A 9 -64.12 -22.33 -38.09
N ALA A 10 -64.50 -21.04 -38.14
CA ALA A 10 -65.63 -20.37 -37.42
C ALA A 10 -65.61 -20.23 -35.88
N THR A 11 -66.52 -19.50 -35.17
CA THR A 11 -67.10 -18.13 -35.31
C THR A 11 -67.98 -17.79 -34.07
N ALA A 12 -67.66 -16.72 -33.30
CA ALA A 12 -68.56 -15.98 -32.36
C ALA A 12 -67.76 -14.82 -31.72
N THR A 13 -68.05 -13.50 -31.65
CA THR A 13 -69.21 -12.57 -31.63
C THR A 13 -69.42 -11.87 -30.27
N ARG A 14 -69.42 -10.52 -30.28
CA ARG A 14 -69.97 -9.55 -29.28
C ARG A 14 -69.15 -9.37 -27.96
N THR A 15 -69.12 -8.21 -27.28
CA THR A 15 -69.77 -6.87 -27.48
C THR A 15 -69.04 -5.74 -26.74
N ALA A 16 -69.23 -4.47 -27.19
CA ALA A 16 -69.16 -3.20 -26.40
C ALA A 16 -67.78 -2.75 -25.85
N GLN A 17 -67.48 -1.47 -25.59
CA GLN A 17 -68.18 -0.18 -25.84
C GLN A 17 -67.19 1.02 -25.88
N SER A 18 -67.65 2.17 -26.41
CA SER A 18 -67.28 3.61 -26.19
C SER A 18 -66.03 4.03 -25.37
N ALA A 19 -65.39 5.19 -25.60
CA ALA A 19 -65.85 6.43 -26.27
C ALA A 19 -64.70 7.27 -26.90
N ARG A 20 -65.03 8.43 -27.51
CA ARG A 20 -64.11 9.37 -28.18
C ARG A 20 -63.92 10.67 -27.36
N HIS A 21 -62.76 11.32 -27.48
CA HIS A 21 -62.62 12.79 -27.59
C HIS A 21 -61.34 13.11 -28.40
N VAL A 22 -61.44 13.53 -29.66
CA VAL A 22 -61.59 14.93 -30.17
C VAL A 22 -60.25 15.68 -30.29
N LEU A 23 -59.89 15.98 -31.56
CA LEU A 23 -58.75 16.79 -31.98
C LEU A 23 -59.03 18.29 -31.84
N ARG A 24 -57.97 19.10 -31.73
CA ARG A 24 -57.96 20.47 -32.28
C ARG A 24 -56.60 20.84 -32.86
N HIS A 25 -56.60 21.50 -34.03
CA HIS A 25 -55.39 21.94 -34.74
C HIS A 25 -54.88 23.30 -34.25
N SER A 26 -53.58 23.53 -34.48
CA SER A 26 -53.04 24.82 -34.89
C SER A 26 -52.10 24.60 -36.09
N ARG A 27 -51.97 25.60 -36.98
CA ARG A 27 -51.17 25.53 -38.24
C ARG A 27 -50.30 26.78 -38.38
N ARG A 28 -49.02 26.61 -38.73
CA ARG A 28 -48.09 27.46 -39.53
C ARG A 28 -46.64 27.06 -39.19
N SER A 29 -45.65 27.11 -40.07
CA SER A 29 -45.63 27.37 -41.53
C SER A 29 -44.33 26.82 -42.15
N ASN A 30 -44.33 26.56 -43.47
CA ASN A 30 -43.20 25.91 -44.16
C ASN A 30 -41.98 26.83 -44.37
N VAL A 31 -40.78 26.25 -44.26
CA VAL A 31 -39.60 26.58 -45.09
C VAL A 31 -38.97 25.24 -45.55
N TRP A 32 -38.30 25.23 -46.70
CA TRP A 32 -37.87 24.02 -47.42
C TRP A 32 -36.35 23.77 -47.37
N GLN A 33 -35.99 22.51 -47.69
CA GLN A 33 -34.76 22.01 -48.32
C GLN A 33 -33.52 21.57 -47.50
N ARG A 34 -33.03 20.39 -47.91
CA ARG A 34 -31.63 19.89 -47.92
C ARG A 34 -30.96 19.61 -46.58
N ALA A 35 -31.31 18.46 -45.99
CA ALA A 35 -30.32 17.68 -45.25
C ALA A 35 -29.35 17.02 -46.27
N GLY A 36 -28.05 17.17 -46.08
CA GLY A 36 -27.03 16.46 -46.87
C GLY A 36 -26.89 15.00 -46.43
N LEU A 37 -26.34 14.15 -47.30
CA LEU A 37 -26.01 12.76 -46.96
C LEU A 37 -24.87 12.73 -45.94
N ALA A 38 -25.21 12.63 -44.65
CA ALA A 38 -24.26 12.29 -43.61
C ALA A 38 -23.86 10.81 -43.79
N THR A 39 -22.66 10.57 -44.31
CA THR A 39 -22.09 9.21 -44.41
C THR A 39 -22.03 8.61 -43.00
N ALA A 40 -22.85 7.59 -42.75
CA ALA A 40 -22.77 6.84 -41.50
C ALA A 40 -21.36 6.25 -41.38
N ALA A 41 -20.66 6.59 -40.29
CA ALA A 41 -19.40 5.93 -39.97
C ALA A 41 -19.68 4.41 -39.86
N PRO A 42 -18.87 3.54 -40.48
CA PRO A 42 -19.10 2.11 -40.44
C PRO A 42 -19.09 1.63 -38.98
N PRO A 43 -20.00 0.72 -38.57
CA PRO A 43 -19.99 0.19 -37.22
C PRO A 43 -18.65 -0.48 -36.97
N VAL A 44 -17.93 -0.02 -35.94
CA VAL A 44 -16.63 -0.58 -35.55
C VAL A 44 -16.81 -2.07 -35.31
N THR A 45 -16.12 -2.90 -36.11
CA THR A 45 -16.21 -4.35 -36.00
C THR A 45 -15.77 -4.79 -34.61
N GLN A 46 -16.53 -5.72 -34.01
CA GLN A 46 -16.26 -6.25 -32.68
C GLN A 46 -15.01 -7.14 -32.71
N ASN A 47 -13.84 -6.51 -32.71
CA ASN A 47 -12.56 -7.18 -32.63
C ASN A 47 -12.39 -7.75 -31.21
N ALA A 48 -12.77 -9.03 -31.06
CA ALA A 48 -12.44 -9.94 -29.96
C ALA A 48 -12.28 -9.28 -28.57
N THR A 49 -13.40 -8.97 -27.90
CA THR A 49 -13.38 -8.79 -26.45
C THR A 49 -12.91 -10.11 -25.80
N GLY A 50 -11.83 -10.05 -25.02
CA GLY A 50 -11.35 -11.21 -24.26
C GLY A 50 -12.45 -11.76 -23.35
N ALA A 51 -12.44 -13.07 -23.10
CA ALA A 51 -13.56 -13.80 -22.46
C ALA A 51 -13.89 -13.38 -21.00
N ARG A 52 -13.18 -12.40 -20.44
CA ARG A 52 -13.42 -11.80 -19.11
C ARG A 52 -13.67 -10.28 -19.17
N GLY A 53 -13.91 -9.71 -20.35
CA GLY A 53 -14.12 -8.28 -20.54
C GLY A 53 -12.85 -7.42 -20.52
N PRO A 54 -13.01 -6.09 -20.70
CA PRO A 54 -11.90 -5.15 -20.86
C PRO A 54 -11.04 -4.97 -19.61
N THR A 55 -9.86 -4.37 -19.78
CA THR A 55 -8.95 -4.00 -18.70
C THR A 55 -8.77 -2.49 -18.62
N ALA A 56 -9.04 -1.87 -17.48
CA ALA A 56 -8.63 -0.50 -17.23
C ALA A 56 -7.14 -0.45 -16.86
N MET A 57 -6.33 0.23 -17.65
CA MET A 57 -4.93 0.53 -17.34
C MET A 57 -4.86 1.95 -16.78
N VAL A 58 -4.51 2.09 -15.51
CA VAL A 58 -4.71 3.35 -14.76
C VAL A 58 -3.37 3.91 -14.29
N PHE A 59 -2.85 4.90 -15.00
CA PHE A 59 -1.60 5.57 -14.68
C PHE A 59 -1.76 6.48 -13.46
N LEU A 60 -0.98 6.22 -12.40
CA LEU A 60 -0.99 7.03 -11.18
C LEU A 60 0.24 7.95 -11.13
N ASN A 61 0.02 9.25 -10.93
CA ASN A 61 1.09 10.24 -10.72
C ASN A 61 0.56 11.38 -9.82
N MET A 62 1.40 12.29 -9.33
CA MET A 62 0.96 13.53 -8.69
C MET A 62 0.23 14.47 -9.68
N GLY A 63 0.67 14.43 -10.94
CA GLY A 63 0.23 15.35 -11.99
C GLY A 63 0.83 16.75 -11.83
N GLY A 64 0.45 17.65 -12.73
CA GLY A 64 0.84 19.05 -12.69
C GLY A 64 -0.21 19.92 -13.38
N PRO A 65 -0.30 21.21 -13.04
CA PRO A 65 -1.30 22.12 -13.59
C PRO A 65 -1.08 22.28 -15.10
N SER A 66 -2.13 22.05 -15.88
CA SER A 66 -2.12 22.07 -17.35
C SER A 66 -2.01 23.48 -17.91
N THR A 67 -2.42 24.48 -17.11
CA THR A 67 -2.27 25.92 -17.39
C THR A 67 -1.80 26.65 -16.12
N THR A 68 -1.35 27.90 -16.26
CA THR A 68 -1.01 28.77 -15.12
C THR A 68 -2.16 28.97 -14.13
N ASP A 69 -3.41 28.83 -14.56
CA ASP A 69 -4.57 29.13 -13.72
C ASP A 69 -4.89 27.97 -12.77
N GLU A 70 -4.62 26.73 -13.20
CA GLU A 70 -4.75 25.53 -12.35
C GLU A 70 -3.73 25.48 -11.19
N VAL A 71 -2.69 26.33 -11.20
CA VAL A 71 -1.60 26.31 -10.20
C VAL A 71 -2.10 26.53 -8.77
N GLY A 72 -3.05 27.45 -8.56
CA GLY A 72 -3.57 27.73 -7.21
C GLY A 72 -4.33 26.55 -6.60
N ASP A 73 -5.08 25.85 -7.44
CA ASP A 73 -5.83 24.64 -7.13
C ASP A 73 -4.89 23.46 -6.83
N PHE A 74 -3.92 23.24 -7.72
CA PHE A 74 -2.87 22.23 -7.59
C PHE A 74 -2.11 22.37 -6.26
N LEU A 75 -1.59 23.57 -5.95
CA LEU A 75 -0.89 23.83 -4.70
C LEU A 75 -1.80 23.65 -3.48
N THR A 76 -3.08 23.99 -3.57
CA THR A 76 -4.02 23.83 -2.46
C THR A 76 -4.29 22.37 -2.15
N ARG A 77 -4.44 21.50 -3.18
CA ARG A 77 -4.55 20.04 -2.97
C ARG A 77 -3.24 19.44 -2.44
N LEU A 78 -2.09 19.91 -2.92
CA LEU A 78 -0.76 19.45 -2.52
C LEU A 78 -0.45 19.78 -1.05
N PHE A 79 -0.67 21.02 -0.60
CA PHE A 79 -0.46 21.41 0.80
C PHE A 79 -1.55 20.91 1.76
N ALA A 80 -2.70 20.46 1.25
CA ALA A 80 -3.73 19.78 2.04
C ALA A 80 -3.45 18.29 2.28
N ASP A 81 -2.45 17.68 1.61
CA ASP A 81 -2.14 16.27 1.78
C ASP A 81 -1.16 15.99 2.93
N GLY A 82 -1.67 15.36 3.99
CA GLY A 82 -0.87 14.92 5.13
C GLY A 82 0.05 13.73 4.83
N ASP A 83 -0.20 12.95 3.76
CA ASP A 83 0.68 11.85 3.36
C ASP A 83 1.97 12.35 2.64
N LEU A 84 1.93 13.58 2.07
CA LEU A 84 3.08 14.26 1.45
C LEU A 84 3.70 15.34 2.36
N ILE A 85 2.92 16.31 2.85
CA ILE A 85 3.42 17.42 3.69
C ILE A 85 2.66 17.42 5.03
N PRO A 86 3.15 16.73 6.07
CA PRO A 86 2.48 16.65 7.37
C PRO A 86 2.61 17.97 8.16
N LEU A 87 1.72 18.94 7.90
CA LEU A 87 1.65 20.23 8.62
C LEU A 87 0.94 20.12 9.99
N GLY A 88 0.71 18.90 10.48
CA GLY A 88 0.09 18.63 11.77
C GLY A 88 -1.38 19.08 11.86
N ARG A 89 -1.88 19.29 13.08
CA ARG A 89 -3.29 19.63 13.37
C ARG A 89 -3.78 20.93 12.70
N LEU A 90 -2.86 21.80 12.27
CA LEU A 90 -3.18 23.09 11.64
C LEU A 90 -3.20 23.03 10.10
N GLN A 91 -2.97 21.85 9.49
CA GLN A 91 -2.95 21.68 8.04
C GLN A 91 -4.17 22.27 7.29
N PRO A 92 -5.43 22.15 7.76
CA PRO A 92 -6.58 22.76 7.09
C PRO A 92 -6.55 24.30 7.00
N TYR A 93 -5.80 24.96 7.89
CA TYR A 93 -5.62 26.42 7.89
C TYR A 93 -4.32 26.83 7.18
N LEU A 94 -3.21 26.16 7.50
CA LEU A 94 -1.90 26.46 6.94
C LEU A 94 -1.81 26.12 5.45
N GLY A 95 -2.43 25.04 5.00
CA GLY A 95 -2.37 24.60 3.60
C GLY A 95 -2.87 25.66 2.61
N PRO A 96 -4.11 26.15 2.74
CA PRO A 96 -4.66 27.22 1.88
C PRO A 96 -3.92 28.56 2.02
N LEU A 97 -3.35 28.87 3.19
CA LEU A 97 -2.57 30.09 3.40
C LEU A 97 -1.21 30.01 2.68
N ILE A 98 -0.54 28.86 2.77
CA ILE A 98 0.75 28.60 2.11
C ILE A 98 0.57 28.48 0.60
N SER A 99 -0.48 27.82 0.11
CA SER A 99 -0.78 27.74 -1.32
C SER A 99 -1.01 29.14 -1.88
N LYS A 100 -1.97 29.92 -1.34
CA LYS A 100 -2.25 31.30 -1.79
C LYS A 100 -1.03 32.21 -1.77
N ARG A 101 -0.12 32.06 -0.80
CA ARG A 101 1.15 32.82 -0.75
C ARG A 101 2.18 32.35 -1.79
N ARG A 102 2.19 31.06 -2.15
CA ARG A 102 3.13 30.50 -3.14
C ARG A 102 2.64 30.63 -4.58
N THR A 103 1.34 30.60 -4.85
CA THR A 103 0.74 30.60 -6.19
C THR A 103 1.40 31.60 -7.15
N PRO A 104 1.59 32.90 -6.81
CA PRO A 104 2.18 33.85 -7.77
C PRO A 104 3.63 33.52 -8.18
N LYS A 105 4.46 32.94 -7.29
CA LYS A 105 5.81 32.47 -7.68
C LYS A 105 5.68 31.30 -8.65
N ILE A 106 4.90 30.28 -8.27
CA ILE A 106 4.81 29.04 -9.04
C ILE A 106 4.14 29.28 -10.40
N GLN A 107 3.18 30.20 -10.50
CA GLN A 107 2.59 30.67 -11.76
C GLN A 107 3.63 31.30 -12.69
N LYS A 108 4.53 32.15 -12.18
CA LYS A 108 5.64 32.69 -12.98
C LYS A 108 6.54 31.56 -13.50
N GLN A 109 6.87 30.58 -12.66
CA GLN A 109 7.70 29.44 -13.07
C GLN A 109 7.02 28.58 -14.16
N TYR A 110 5.71 28.35 -14.08
CA TYR A 110 4.97 27.65 -15.14
C TYR A 110 4.83 28.47 -16.43
N ALA A 111 4.59 29.78 -16.35
CA ALA A 111 4.59 30.66 -17.52
C ALA A 111 5.96 30.63 -18.22
N GLU A 112 7.05 30.62 -17.44
CA GLU A 112 8.42 30.59 -17.90
C GLU A 112 8.88 29.30 -18.59
N ILE A 113 8.08 28.23 -18.56
CA ILE A 113 8.34 26.95 -19.27
C ILE A 113 7.29 26.62 -20.35
N GLY A 114 6.47 27.60 -20.75
CA GLY A 114 5.47 27.45 -21.81
C GLY A 114 4.01 27.48 -21.36
N GLY A 115 3.73 27.82 -20.10
CA GLY A 115 2.37 28.09 -19.61
C GLY A 115 1.71 26.97 -18.80
N GLY A 116 2.35 25.81 -18.63
CA GLY A 116 1.78 24.67 -17.90
C GLY A 116 2.71 23.46 -17.86
N SER A 117 2.29 22.39 -17.18
CA SER A 117 3.05 21.14 -17.08
C SER A 117 2.71 20.19 -18.24
N PRO A 118 3.68 19.70 -19.03
CA PRO A 118 3.42 18.75 -20.12
C PRO A 118 3.14 17.32 -19.63
N ILE A 119 3.25 17.06 -18.31
CA ILE A 119 3.04 15.74 -17.68
C ILE A 119 1.69 15.11 -18.05
N ARG A 120 0.63 15.91 -18.23
CA ARG A 120 -0.70 15.42 -18.64
C ARG A 120 -0.65 14.82 -20.04
N LYS A 121 -0.20 15.60 -21.02
CA LYS A 121 -0.03 15.19 -22.42
C LYS A 121 0.81 13.91 -22.52
N TRP A 122 1.93 13.84 -21.79
CA TRP A 122 2.79 12.67 -21.81
C TRP A 122 2.16 11.46 -21.14
N SER A 123 1.48 11.62 -20.00
CA SER A 123 0.80 10.50 -19.31
C SER A 123 -0.35 9.93 -20.15
N GLU A 124 -1.17 10.78 -20.77
CA GLU A 124 -2.27 10.36 -21.64
C GLU A 124 -1.71 9.63 -22.88
N TYR A 125 -0.70 10.19 -23.56
CA TYR A 125 -0.04 9.58 -24.72
C TYR A 125 0.64 8.24 -24.41
N GLN A 126 1.46 8.17 -23.35
CA GLN A 126 2.16 6.96 -22.94
C GLN A 126 1.18 5.83 -22.59
N CYS A 127 0.08 6.16 -21.91
CA CYS A 127 -0.95 5.18 -21.54
C CYS A 127 -1.69 4.65 -22.77
N GLU A 128 -2.04 5.52 -23.73
CA GLU A 128 -2.66 5.13 -24.99
C GLU A 128 -1.77 4.20 -25.82
N GLU A 129 -0.53 4.57 -26.11
CA GLU A 129 0.36 3.75 -26.93
C GLU A 129 0.70 2.42 -26.24
N MET A 130 0.87 2.42 -24.90
CA MET A 130 1.01 1.20 -24.12
C MET A 130 -0.20 0.28 -24.29
N CYS A 131 -1.44 0.80 -24.22
CA CYS A 131 -2.64 0.00 -24.42
C CYS A 131 -2.73 -0.59 -25.83
N ARG A 132 -2.30 0.15 -26.87
CA ARG A 132 -2.24 -0.35 -28.26
C ARG A 132 -1.20 -1.45 -28.47
N ILE A 133 -0.13 -1.48 -27.66
CA ILE A 133 0.82 -2.61 -27.62
C ILE A 133 0.17 -3.79 -26.87
N LEU A 134 -0.43 -3.56 -25.70
CA LEU A 134 -1.07 -4.59 -24.88
C LEU A 134 -2.22 -5.31 -25.60
N ASP A 135 -3.02 -4.60 -26.39
CA ASP A 135 -4.07 -5.21 -27.25
C ASP A 135 -3.51 -6.20 -28.29
N ARG A 136 -2.21 -6.12 -28.60
CA ARG A 136 -1.51 -7.04 -29.50
C ARG A 136 -0.72 -8.13 -28.75
N THR A 137 -0.22 -7.85 -27.55
CA THR A 137 0.61 -8.81 -26.77
C THR A 137 -0.20 -9.63 -25.76
N ASN A 138 -1.38 -9.17 -25.38
CA ASN A 138 -2.24 -9.76 -24.36
C ASN A 138 -3.73 -9.76 -24.80
N PRO A 139 -4.09 -10.40 -25.92
CA PRO A 139 -5.48 -10.46 -26.39
C PRO A 139 -6.44 -11.08 -25.36
N GLU A 140 -5.95 -11.90 -24.42
CA GLU A 140 -6.71 -12.48 -23.32
C GLU A 140 -7.26 -11.45 -22.30
N THR A 141 -6.65 -10.26 -22.23
CA THR A 141 -7.06 -9.14 -21.36
C THR A 141 -7.57 -7.93 -22.15
N ALA A 142 -7.63 -8.01 -23.48
CA ALA A 142 -8.09 -6.95 -24.37
C ALA A 142 -9.63 -6.77 -24.38
N PRO A 143 -10.15 -5.58 -24.71
CA PRO A 143 -9.41 -4.35 -25.00
C PRO A 143 -8.93 -3.65 -23.73
N HIS A 144 -7.72 -3.08 -23.80
CA HIS A 144 -7.14 -2.25 -22.77
C HIS A 144 -7.66 -0.81 -22.90
N ARG A 145 -8.05 -0.21 -21.78
CA ARG A 145 -8.61 1.14 -21.72
C ARG A 145 -7.68 2.06 -20.92
N PRO A 146 -7.08 3.10 -21.54
CA PRO A 146 -6.15 3.98 -20.87
C PRO A 146 -6.88 5.00 -19.98
N TYR A 147 -6.40 5.14 -18.76
CA TYR A 147 -6.85 6.14 -17.80
C TYR A 147 -5.64 6.77 -17.11
N VAL A 148 -5.74 8.06 -16.78
CA VAL A 148 -4.76 8.79 -15.97
C VAL A 148 -5.47 9.30 -14.73
N MET A 149 -4.90 9.05 -13.55
CA MET A 149 -5.32 9.61 -12.27
C MET A 149 -4.19 10.45 -11.68
N PHE A 150 -4.45 11.73 -11.52
CA PHE A 150 -3.54 12.64 -10.83
C PHE A 150 -4.00 12.93 -9.40
N ARG A 151 -3.02 13.07 -8.50
CA ARG A 151 -3.25 13.25 -7.06
C ARG A 151 -3.64 14.69 -6.69
N TYR A 152 -3.17 15.69 -7.45
CA TYR A 152 -3.38 17.12 -7.17
C TYR A 152 -3.84 17.95 -8.38
N ALA A 153 -3.65 17.46 -9.61
CA ALA A 153 -4.01 18.13 -10.86
C ALA A 153 -5.17 17.43 -11.59
N ASN A 154 -5.70 18.04 -12.64
CA ASN A 154 -6.75 17.45 -13.47
C ASN A 154 -6.15 16.49 -14.52
N PRO A 155 -6.74 15.30 -14.77
CA PRO A 155 -7.93 14.74 -14.12
C PRO A 155 -7.62 14.10 -12.76
N LEU A 156 -8.45 14.38 -11.75
CA LEU A 156 -8.26 13.84 -10.40
C LEU A 156 -8.63 12.35 -10.31
N THR A 157 -8.23 11.73 -9.21
CA THR A 157 -8.59 10.34 -8.85
C THR A 157 -10.11 10.14 -8.85
N GLU A 158 -10.86 11.03 -8.20
CA GLU A 158 -12.33 11.00 -8.14
C GLU A 158 -13.00 11.06 -9.52
N ASP A 159 -12.65 12.06 -10.33
CA ASP A 159 -13.26 12.28 -11.65
C ASP A 159 -13.01 11.10 -12.59
N THR A 160 -11.83 10.49 -12.46
CA THR A 160 -11.44 9.33 -13.27
C THR A 160 -12.10 8.06 -12.78
N TYR A 161 -12.27 7.87 -11.46
CA TYR A 161 -13.05 6.75 -10.93
C TYR A 161 -14.52 6.86 -11.37
N ALA A 162 -15.10 8.07 -11.34
CA ALA A 162 -16.44 8.33 -11.84
C ALA A 162 -16.59 8.04 -13.35
N ARG A 163 -15.57 8.37 -14.16
CA ARG A 163 -15.53 8.00 -15.59
C ARG A 163 -15.45 6.48 -15.79
N MET A 164 -14.54 5.77 -15.09
CA MET A 164 -14.45 4.31 -15.14
C MET A 164 -15.78 3.62 -14.76
N LEU A 165 -16.49 4.16 -13.76
CA LEU A 165 -17.82 3.69 -13.36
C LEU A 165 -18.92 3.94 -14.42
N ALA A 166 -18.77 4.98 -15.24
CA ALA A 166 -19.66 5.27 -16.38
C ALA A 166 -19.35 4.37 -17.59
N ASP A 167 -18.05 4.19 -17.90
CA ASP A 167 -17.53 3.31 -18.95
C ASP A 167 -17.86 1.82 -18.70
N GLY A 168 -18.25 1.48 -17.47
CA GLY A 168 -18.91 0.22 -17.12
C GLY A 168 -18.10 -0.73 -16.26
N PHE A 169 -16.96 -0.29 -15.73
CA PHE A 169 -16.27 -1.00 -14.64
C PHE A 169 -17.04 -0.79 -13.33
N GLY A 170 -17.03 -1.78 -12.44
CA GLY A 170 -17.56 -1.68 -11.07
C GLY A 170 -19.08 -1.51 -11.01
N ASN A 171 -19.56 -0.86 -9.95
CA ASN A 171 -20.97 -0.49 -9.76
C ASN A 171 -21.99 -1.67 -9.75
N GLY A 172 -21.52 -2.91 -9.64
CA GLY A 172 -22.31 -4.15 -9.78
C GLY A 172 -22.05 -4.93 -11.07
N ARG A 173 -21.18 -4.43 -11.96
CA ARG A 173 -20.80 -5.08 -13.24
C ARG A 173 -19.46 -5.84 -13.17
N GLY A 174 -18.66 -5.62 -12.13
CA GLY A 174 -17.31 -6.15 -12.01
C GLY A 174 -16.33 -5.47 -12.97
N GLY A 175 -15.24 -6.15 -13.31
CA GLY A 175 -14.22 -5.67 -14.24
C GLY A 175 -12.85 -5.50 -13.59
N ARG A 176 -11.80 -5.53 -14.42
CA ARG A 176 -10.40 -5.58 -14.01
C ARG A 176 -9.73 -4.23 -14.22
N ALA A 177 -9.02 -3.75 -13.20
CA ALA A 177 -8.20 -2.54 -13.27
C ALA A 177 -6.77 -2.79 -12.76
N VAL A 178 -5.79 -2.17 -13.42
CA VAL A 178 -4.38 -2.17 -13.03
C VAL A 178 -4.00 -0.74 -12.66
N ALA A 179 -3.75 -0.50 -11.38
CA ALA A 179 -3.16 0.74 -10.88
C ALA A 179 -1.65 0.72 -11.14
N PHE A 180 -1.19 1.40 -12.19
CA PHE A 180 0.20 1.41 -12.62
C PHE A 180 0.84 2.74 -12.22
N THR A 181 1.67 2.72 -11.17
CA THR A 181 2.39 3.93 -10.76
C THR A 181 3.38 4.38 -11.83
N GLN A 182 3.44 5.69 -12.10
CA GLN A 182 4.39 6.28 -13.04
C GLN A 182 5.71 6.72 -12.38
N TYR A 183 5.88 6.40 -11.09
CA TYR A 183 7.15 6.48 -10.37
C TYR A 183 7.85 5.11 -10.40
N PRO A 184 9.00 4.95 -11.06
CA PRO A 184 9.72 3.67 -11.04
C PRO A 184 10.10 3.25 -9.61
N GLN A 185 10.43 4.22 -8.77
CA GLN A 185 10.84 4.06 -7.39
C GLN A 185 9.68 4.42 -6.45
N TYR A 186 9.29 3.49 -5.56
CA TYR A 186 8.20 3.72 -4.62
C TYR A 186 8.63 4.70 -3.51
N SER A 187 7.81 5.73 -3.26
CA SER A 187 7.79 6.43 -1.97
C SER A 187 6.38 6.38 -1.36
N CYS A 188 6.27 6.39 -0.03
CA CYS A 188 4.97 6.58 0.62
C CYS A 188 4.36 7.95 0.30
N SER A 189 5.18 8.95 0.00
CA SER A 189 4.72 10.31 -0.32
C SER A 189 4.35 10.51 -1.81
N THR A 190 4.66 9.54 -2.68
CA THR A 190 4.27 9.56 -4.11
C THR A 190 3.27 8.43 -4.41
N THR A 191 3.74 7.23 -4.77
CA THR A 191 2.91 6.05 -5.03
C THR A 191 2.00 5.72 -3.86
N GLY A 192 2.50 5.82 -2.61
CA GLY A 192 1.70 5.59 -1.42
C GLY A 192 0.50 6.53 -1.32
N SER A 193 0.70 7.85 -1.46
CA SER A 193 -0.39 8.84 -1.45
C SER A 193 -1.40 8.61 -2.59
N SER A 194 -0.93 8.29 -3.80
CA SER A 194 -1.81 7.97 -4.94
C SER A 194 -2.71 6.76 -4.67
N LEU A 195 -2.15 5.67 -4.13
CA LEU A 195 -2.92 4.46 -3.81
C LEU A 195 -3.81 4.63 -2.57
N ASN A 196 -3.37 5.42 -1.59
CA ASN A 196 -4.15 5.85 -0.43
C ASN A 196 -5.41 6.63 -0.84
N GLU A 197 -5.31 7.48 -1.86
CA GLU A 197 -6.42 8.26 -2.41
C GLU A 197 -7.35 7.40 -3.27
N LEU A 198 -6.79 6.49 -4.08
CA LEU A 198 -7.56 5.48 -4.83
C LEU A 198 -8.40 4.58 -3.90
N TRP A 199 -7.80 4.04 -2.84
CA TRP A 199 -8.48 3.22 -1.82
C TRP A 199 -9.64 3.98 -1.14
N LYS A 200 -9.40 5.24 -0.76
CA LYS A 200 -10.40 6.14 -0.17
C LYS A 200 -11.59 6.34 -1.12
N TRP A 201 -11.36 6.61 -2.40
CA TRP A 201 -12.44 6.86 -3.36
C TRP A 201 -13.18 5.57 -3.76
N ARG A 202 -12.47 4.45 -3.96
CA ARG A 202 -13.08 3.12 -4.11
C ARG A 202 -14.06 2.82 -2.98
N ASN A 203 -13.62 3.00 -1.73
CA ASN A 203 -14.47 2.75 -0.56
C ASN A 203 -15.62 3.76 -0.43
N ARG A 204 -15.44 5.03 -0.83
CA ARG A 204 -16.51 6.05 -0.83
C ARG A 204 -17.58 5.81 -1.89
N LEU A 205 -17.19 5.31 -3.08
CA LEU A 205 -18.08 5.14 -4.24
C LEU A 205 -18.74 3.75 -4.27
N GLU A 206 -17.98 2.68 -4.02
CA GLU A 206 -18.48 1.29 -4.10
C GLU A 206 -18.76 0.66 -2.73
N GLY A 207 -18.09 1.13 -1.67
CA GLY A 207 -18.19 0.55 -0.31
C GLY A 207 -19.57 0.63 0.35
N LYS A 208 -20.50 1.46 -0.15
CA LYS A 208 -21.88 1.52 0.36
C LYS A 208 -22.71 0.25 0.11
N ARG A 209 -22.21 -0.72 -0.67
CA ARG A 209 -22.78 -2.07 -0.81
C ARG A 209 -21.99 -3.14 -0.06
N ALA A 210 -20.90 -2.79 0.61
CA ALA A 210 -19.98 -3.73 1.28
C ALA A 210 -20.32 -3.94 2.77
N THR A 211 -21.61 -4.13 3.09
CA THR A 211 -22.10 -4.39 4.46
C THR A 211 -22.19 -5.88 4.80
N ALA A 212 -21.51 -6.73 4.03
CA ALA A 212 -21.31 -8.15 4.29
C ALA A 212 -19.81 -8.44 4.29
N ALA A 213 -19.37 -9.39 5.13
CA ALA A 213 -17.96 -9.70 5.36
C ALA A 213 -17.35 -10.62 4.29
N GLU A 214 -17.58 -10.29 3.01
CA GLU A 214 -17.09 -11.05 1.86
C GLU A 214 -16.03 -10.23 1.08
N ASP A 215 -14.87 -10.83 0.85
CA ASP A 215 -13.80 -10.24 0.05
C ASP A 215 -14.28 -10.04 -1.40
N ASN A 216 -14.44 -8.77 -1.79
CA ASN A 216 -15.11 -8.27 -3.01
C ASN A 216 -16.65 -8.26 -2.92
N ALA A 217 -17.21 -7.13 -2.45
CA ALA A 217 -18.61 -6.78 -2.64
C ALA A 217 -19.04 -6.96 -4.12
N ALA A 218 -20.12 -7.72 -4.33
CA ALA A 218 -20.48 -8.28 -5.64
C ALA A 218 -20.50 -7.24 -6.76
N GLY A 219 -19.62 -7.41 -7.75
CA GLY A 219 -19.51 -6.56 -8.93
C GLY A 219 -18.83 -5.20 -8.73
N ALA A 220 -18.04 -5.01 -7.67
CA ALA A 220 -17.08 -3.90 -7.56
C ALA A 220 -15.88 -4.09 -8.51
N ILE A 221 -15.06 -3.04 -8.72
CA ILE A 221 -13.83 -3.17 -9.53
C ILE A 221 -12.80 -4.08 -8.82
N THR A 222 -12.31 -5.09 -9.53
CA THR A 222 -11.16 -5.90 -9.11
C THR A 222 -9.86 -5.17 -9.46
N TRP A 223 -9.15 -4.70 -8.44
CA TRP A 223 -7.90 -3.96 -8.59
C TRP A 223 -6.67 -4.84 -8.39
N THR A 224 -5.64 -4.59 -9.21
CA THR A 224 -4.26 -5.02 -8.99
C THR A 224 -3.33 -3.81 -9.16
N VAL A 225 -2.08 -3.89 -8.70
CA VAL A 225 -1.17 -2.75 -8.63
C VAL A 225 0.23 -3.11 -9.12
N ILE A 226 0.73 -2.31 -10.07
CA ILE A 226 2.17 -2.23 -10.36
C ILE A 226 2.70 -1.07 -9.52
N ASP A 227 3.20 -1.38 -8.32
CA ASP A 227 3.54 -0.37 -7.29
C ASP A 227 5.01 0.10 -7.33
N ARG A 228 5.90 -0.62 -8.01
CA ARG A 228 7.30 -0.24 -8.25
C ARG A 228 7.91 -1.02 -9.41
N TRP A 229 8.91 -0.45 -10.07
CA TRP A 229 9.61 -1.05 -11.22
C TRP A 229 11.03 -0.45 -11.43
N PRO A 230 11.83 -0.24 -10.37
CA PRO A 230 12.98 0.69 -10.38
C PRO A 230 14.17 0.21 -11.24
N ALA A 231 14.29 -1.09 -11.51
CA ALA A 231 15.40 -1.69 -12.24
C ALA A 231 14.93 -2.49 -13.48
N HIS A 232 13.72 -2.22 -14.00
CA HIS A 232 13.22 -2.90 -15.19
C HIS A 232 14.12 -2.64 -16.40
N ALA A 233 14.50 -3.70 -17.12
CA ALA A 233 15.49 -3.63 -18.19
C ALA A 233 15.13 -2.61 -19.31
N GLY A 234 13.85 -2.46 -19.64
CA GLY A 234 13.39 -1.46 -20.61
C GLY A 234 13.56 -0.02 -20.13
N LEU A 235 13.37 0.25 -18.83
CA LEU A 235 13.63 1.57 -18.23
C LEU A 235 15.13 1.88 -18.22
N VAL A 236 15.93 0.91 -17.78
CA VAL A 236 17.39 1.00 -17.72
C VAL A 236 17.98 1.29 -19.11
N ASN A 237 17.49 0.62 -20.15
CA ASN A 237 17.88 0.89 -21.54
C ASN A 237 17.41 2.27 -22.04
N ALA A 238 16.22 2.74 -21.65
CA ALA A 238 15.74 4.06 -22.06
C ALA A 238 16.58 5.21 -21.44
N PHE A 239 16.94 5.11 -20.16
CA PHE A 239 17.87 6.06 -19.54
C PHE A 239 19.28 5.96 -20.14
N ALA A 240 19.81 4.76 -20.32
CA ALA A 240 21.13 4.58 -20.93
C ALA A 240 21.20 5.18 -22.34
N HIS A 241 20.18 4.98 -23.17
CA HIS A 241 20.10 5.56 -24.52
C HIS A 241 20.09 7.09 -24.51
N ASN A 242 19.32 7.71 -23.62
CA ASN A 242 19.29 9.18 -23.50
C ASN A 242 20.62 9.75 -22.97
N ILE A 243 21.36 8.99 -22.14
CA ILE A 243 22.72 9.36 -21.69
C ILE A 243 23.75 9.18 -22.82
N GLU A 244 23.72 8.06 -23.55
CA GLU A 244 24.56 7.79 -24.72
C GLU A 244 24.40 8.90 -25.78
N ALA A 245 23.15 9.31 -26.06
CA ALA A 245 22.84 10.41 -26.97
C ALA A 245 23.36 11.76 -26.46
N LYS A 246 23.24 12.05 -25.15
CA LYS A 246 23.73 13.31 -24.57
C LYS A 246 25.26 13.38 -24.49
N LEU A 247 25.94 12.25 -24.26
CA LEU A 247 27.39 12.11 -24.33
C LEU A 247 27.93 12.30 -25.76
N ALA A 248 27.18 11.88 -26.78
CA ALA A 248 27.55 12.09 -28.18
C ALA A 248 27.67 13.58 -28.57
N GLU A 249 27.00 14.48 -27.84
CA GLU A 249 27.11 15.94 -28.03
C GLU A 249 28.37 16.57 -27.39
N TYR A 250 29.28 15.79 -26.80
CA TYR A 250 30.59 16.25 -26.32
C TYR A 250 31.69 15.81 -27.28
N ASP A 251 32.78 16.58 -27.35
CA ASP A 251 33.97 16.23 -28.12
C ASP A 251 34.55 14.89 -27.64
N GLU A 252 34.99 14.07 -28.58
CA GLU A 252 35.40 12.67 -28.34
C GLU A 252 36.54 12.55 -27.32
N ALA A 253 37.45 13.53 -27.28
CA ALA A 253 38.54 13.58 -26.32
C ALA A 253 38.07 13.78 -24.86
N GLU A 254 36.98 14.54 -24.65
CA GLU A 254 36.46 14.89 -23.34
C GLU A 254 35.33 13.97 -22.85
N ARG A 255 34.64 13.29 -23.78
CA ARG A 255 33.41 12.49 -23.53
C ARG A 255 33.52 11.49 -22.38
N LYS A 256 34.69 10.88 -22.19
CA LYS A 256 35.00 9.93 -21.10
C LYS A 256 35.08 10.57 -19.71
N ASP A 257 35.46 11.85 -19.64
CA ASP A 257 35.72 12.60 -18.41
C ASP A 257 34.48 13.43 -17.95
N VAL A 258 33.40 13.38 -18.74
CA VAL A 258 32.07 13.92 -18.38
C VAL A 258 31.54 13.19 -17.14
N VAL A 259 31.11 13.94 -16.12
CA VAL A 259 30.50 13.38 -14.90
C VAL A 259 28.99 13.28 -15.05
N LEU A 260 28.43 12.10 -14.76
CA LEU A 260 26.99 11.86 -14.76
C LEU A 260 26.39 12.15 -13.38
N LEU A 261 25.58 13.20 -13.28
CA LEU A 261 24.90 13.64 -12.06
C LEU A 261 23.43 13.21 -12.12
N PHE A 262 23.14 12.04 -11.56
CA PHE A 262 21.77 11.55 -11.42
C PHE A 262 21.03 12.38 -10.37
N SER A 263 19.99 13.10 -10.78
CA SER A 263 19.20 13.98 -9.92
C SER A 263 17.81 13.38 -9.68
N ALA A 264 17.45 13.24 -8.41
CA ALA A 264 16.15 12.76 -7.94
C ALA A 264 15.51 13.77 -6.98
N HIS A 265 14.20 13.75 -6.77
CA HIS A 265 13.56 14.63 -5.79
C HIS A 265 14.03 14.25 -4.38
N SER A 266 14.46 15.22 -3.56
CA SER A 266 14.86 14.93 -2.18
C SER A 266 13.66 14.53 -1.31
N LEU A 267 13.93 13.90 -0.17
CA LEU A 267 12.93 13.62 0.86
C LEU A 267 13.36 14.26 2.20
N PRO A 268 12.41 14.74 3.03
CA PRO A 268 12.71 15.13 4.40
C PRO A 268 13.31 13.96 5.18
N MET A 269 14.31 14.21 6.02
CA MET A 269 14.96 13.13 6.79
C MET A 269 14.00 12.42 7.76
N SER A 270 12.90 13.06 8.15
CA SER A 270 11.81 12.42 8.91
C SER A 270 11.02 11.38 8.11
N VAL A 271 10.98 11.50 6.78
CA VAL A 271 10.39 10.50 5.87
C VAL A 271 11.39 9.37 5.62
N VAL A 272 12.66 9.70 5.35
CA VAL A 272 13.74 8.70 5.18
C VAL A 272 13.87 7.83 6.44
N ASN A 273 14.03 8.44 7.61
CA ASN A 273 14.21 7.74 8.89
C ASN A 273 12.96 6.99 9.38
N ARG A 274 11.79 7.23 8.76
CA ARG A 274 10.57 6.41 8.96
C ARG A 274 10.67 5.05 8.27
N GLY A 275 11.62 4.87 7.35
CA GLY A 275 11.81 3.66 6.54
C GLY A 275 11.19 3.74 5.15
N ASP A 276 11.24 4.91 4.49
CA ASP A 276 10.76 5.06 3.12
C ASP A 276 11.74 4.40 2.13
N PRO A 277 11.31 3.51 1.21
CA PRO A 277 12.23 2.71 0.39
C PRO A 277 12.84 3.49 -0.79
N TYR A 278 12.29 4.66 -1.11
CA TYR A 278 12.66 5.47 -2.28
C TYR A 278 14.17 5.68 -2.47
N PRO A 279 14.98 6.04 -1.44
CA PRO A 279 16.41 6.28 -1.66
C PRO A 279 17.18 5.04 -2.12
N ALA A 280 16.79 3.86 -1.64
CA ALA A 280 17.40 2.59 -2.04
C ALA A 280 16.95 2.17 -3.45
N GLU A 281 15.69 2.40 -3.81
CA GLU A 281 15.19 2.11 -5.16
C GLU A 281 15.77 3.06 -6.22
N VAL A 282 15.98 4.34 -5.89
CA VAL A 282 16.70 5.29 -6.77
C VAL A 282 18.17 4.87 -6.94
N ALA A 283 18.85 4.49 -5.86
CA ALA A 283 20.22 3.98 -5.95
C ALA A 283 20.32 2.70 -6.81
N ALA A 284 19.31 1.82 -6.74
CA ALA A 284 19.21 0.64 -7.59
C ALA A 284 18.99 0.99 -9.07
N THR A 285 18.14 1.98 -9.39
CA THR A 285 17.98 2.49 -10.77
C THR A 285 19.32 3.03 -11.31
N VAL A 286 19.99 3.89 -10.54
CA VAL A 286 21.29 4.48 -10.92
C VAL A 286 22.33 3.40 -11.19
N TYR A 287 22.48 2.42 -10.28
CA TYR A 287 23.46 1.35 -10.43
C TYR A 287 23.15 0.45 -11.63
N ALA A 288 21.87 0.16 -11.90
CA ALA A 288 21.46 -0.61 -13.08
C ALA A 288 21.76 0.13 -14.40
N VAL A 289 21.52 1.45 -14.47
CA VAL A 289 21.87 2.29 -15.61
C VAL A 289 23.38 2.35 -15.81
N MET A 290 24.16 2.60 -14.76
CA MET A 290 25.63 2.65 -14.87
C MET A 290 26.24 1.30 -15.27
N ARG A 291 25.65 0.17 -14.82
CA ARG A 291 26.05 -1.17 -15.26
C ARG A 291 25.71 -1.42 -16.73
N ARG A 292 24.61 -0.88 -17.25
CA ARG A 292 24.27 -0.92 -18.70
C ARG A 292 25.21 -0.03 -19.52
N LEU A 293 25.74 1.04 -18.95
CA LEU A 293 26.78 1.90 -19.55
C LEU A 293 28.22 1.38 -19.33
N ASP A 294 28.39 0.15 -18.83
CA ASP A 294 29.69 -0.46 -18.48
C ASP A 294 30.61 0.43 -17.62
N PHE A 295 29.99 1.29 -16.78
CA PHE A 295 30.67 2.30 -15.98
C PHE A 295 31.60 3.26 -16.77
N SER A 296 31.27 3.53 -18.04
CA SER A 296 32.06 4.35 -18.98
C SER A 296 32.47 5.75 -18.48
N ASN A 297 31.72 6.29 -17.51
CA ASN A 297 31.85 7.65 -17.00
C ASN A 297 31.75 7.68 -15.46
N PRO A 298 32.49 8.59 -14.78
CA PRO A 298 32.31 8.84 -13.36
C PRO A 298 30.90 9.39 -13.07
N TYR A 299 30.29 8.97 -11.96
CA TYR A 299 28.91 9.37 -11.63
C TYR A 299 28.67 9.67 -10.14
N ARG A 300 27.60 10.41 -9.85
CA ARG A 300 27.04 10.61 -8.50
C ARG A 300 25.52 10.62 -8.53
N LEU A 301 24.91 10.27 -7.40
CA LEU A 301 23.48 10.47 -7.12
C LEU A 301 23.33 11.70 -6.20
N CYS A 302 22.50 12.63 -6.62
CA CYS A 302 22.21 13.91 -5.97
C CYS A 302 20.69 14.09 -5.85
N TRP A 303 20.28 14.99 -4.95
CA TRP A 303 18.87 15.23 -4.66
C TRP A 303 18.52 16.70 -4.85
N GLN A 304 17.38 16.99 -5.47
CA GLN A 304 16.92 18.36 -5.77
C GLN A 304 15.65 18.73 -4.99
N SER A 305 15.15 19.94 -5.21
CA SER A 305 13.86 20.44 -4.71
C SER A 305 13.67 20.52 -3.19
N GLN A 306 14.75 20.62 -2.39
CA GLN A 306 14.63 20.83 -0.94
C GLN A 306 13.78 22.08 -0.62
N VAL A 307 12.72 21.93 0.19
CA VAL A 307 11.87 23.06 0.61
C VAL A 307 11.75 23.19 2.13
N GLY A 308 11.93 24.41 2.62
CA GLY A 308 11.77 24.76 4.04
C GLY A 308 13.01 24.45 4.91
N PRO A 309 12.93 24.76 6.21
CA PRO A 309 14.09 24.76 7.13
C PRO A 309 14.43 23.39 7.74
N SER A 310 13.66 22.34 7.43
CA SER A 310 13.90 20.99 7.93
C SER A 310 15.17 20.38 7.32
N ALA A 311 15.68 19.28 7.90
CA ALA A 311 16.71 18.46 7.26
C ALA A 311 16.12 17.60 6.13
N TRP A 312 16.83 17.53 5.00
CA TRP A 312 16.47 16.75 3.81
C TRP A 312 17.65 15.87 3.37
N LEU A 313 17.37 14.87 2.55
CA LEU A 313 18.38 13.97 2.00
C LEU A 313 19.34 14.73 1.07
N GLY A 314 20.65 14.51 1.26
CA GLY A 314 21.73 15.16 0.50
C GLY A 314 22.68 14.15 -0.18
N ALA A 315 23.63 14.58 -1.01
CA ALA A 315 23.96 15.97 -1.33
C ALA A 315 22.92 16.65 -2.26
N GLN A 316 22.81 17.98 -2.18
CA GLN A 316 21.88 18.75 -3.01
C GLN A 316 22.45 18.99 -4.42
N THR A 317 21.64 18.79 -5.47
CA THR A 317 22.08 18.89 -6.88
C THR A 317 22.66 20.25 -7.23
N SER A 318 21.96 21.33 -6.85
CA SER A 318 22.38 22.73 -6.98
C SER A 318 23.79 22.99 -6.41
N ASN A 319 23.98 22.65 -5.13
CA ASN A 319 25.27 22.79 -4.47
C ASN A 319 26.35 21.89 -5.08
N THR A 320 25.99 20.68 -5.53
CA THR A 320 26.94 19.75 -6.15
C THR A 320 27.45 20.29 -7.50
N VAL A 321 26.59 20.91 -8.30
CA VAL A 321 26.98 21.56 -9.56
C VAL A 321 27.88 22.77 -9.30
N LYS A 322 27.52 23.65 -8.35
CA LYS A 322 28.37 24.78 -7.93
C LYS A 322 29.77 24.31 -7.51
N GLU A 323 29.84 23.28 -6.68
CA GLU A 323 31.11 22.72 -6.19
C GLU A 323 31.95 22.07 -7.30
N TYR A 324 31.35 21.37 -8.25
CA TYR A 324 32.09 20.81 -9.39
C TYR A 324 32.61 21.90 -10.33
N VAL A 325 31.77 22.86 -10.72
CA VAL A 325 32.15 23.97 -11.62
C VAL A 325 33.21 24.86 -10.97
N GLY A 326 33.07 25.16 -9.67
CA GLY A 326 34.07 25.92 -8.90
C GLY A 326 35.41 25.20 -8.69
N ARG A 327 35.48 23.89 -8.95
CA ARG A 327 36.70 23.07 -8.92
C ARG A 327 37.27 22.77 -10.31
N GLY A 328 36.71 23.37 -11.37
CA GLY A 328 37.14 23.17 -12.76
C GLY A 328 36.51 21.96 -13.47
N GLN A 329 35.61 21.21 -12.83
CA GLN A 329 34.84 20.15 -13.50
C GLN A 329 33.66 20.79 -14.24
N HIS A 330 33.89 21.09 -15.51
CA HIS A 330 32.98 21.86 -16.35
C HIS A 330 32.06 21.01 -17.25
N ASN A 331 32.37 19.72 -17.39
CA ASN A 331 31.62 18.76 -18.20
C ASN A 331 30.76 17.86 -17.31
N LEU A 332 29.46 18.14 -17.27
CA LEU A 332 28.47 17.50 -16.39
C LEU A 332 27.18 17.19 -17.18
N ILE A 333 26.63 15.98 -17.04
CA ILE A 333 25.28 15.65 -17.52
C ILE A 333 24.36 15.41 -16.32
N LEU A 334 23.33 16.24 -16.20
CA LEU A 334 22.24 16.10 -15.23
C LEU A 334 21.20 15.11 -15.76
N VAL A 335 20.95 14.01 -15.04
CA VAL A 335 20.03 12.93 -15.46
C VAL A 335 18.81 12.90 -14.52
N PRO A 336 17.59 13.21 -15.00
CA PRO A 336 16.37 13.17 -14.17
C PRO A 336 15.92 11.72 -13.93
N ILE A 337 16.49 11.05 -12.93
CA ILE A 337 16.43 9.58 -12.79
C ILE A 337 15.14 9.03 -12.14
N ALA A 338 14.37 9.91 -11.49
CA ALA A 338 13.19 9.54 -10.70
C ALA A 338 11.84 9.96 -11.34
N PHE A 339 11.87 10.48 -12.57
CA PHE A 339 10.69 10.90 -13.31
C PHE A 339 10.79 10.52 -14.79
N THR A 340 9.63 10.36 -15.43
CA THR A 340 9.51 9.75 -16.78
C THR A 340 9.14 10.76 -17.87
N SER A 341 8.79 12.00 -17.50
CA SER A 341 8.45 13.07 -18.45
C SER A 341 9.00 14.41 -17.97
N ASP A 342 9.07 15.39 -18.87
CA ASP A 342 9.32 16.77 -18.47
C ASP A 342 8.21 17.35 -17.58
N HIS A 343 8.63 18.22 -16.66
CA HIS A 343 7.84 18.85 -15.61
C HIS A 343 8.62 20.06 -15.07
N ILE A 344 8.13 20.77 -14.03
CA ILE A 344 8.76 22.01 -13.55
C ILE A 344 10.16 21.76 -12.93
N GLU A 345 10.37 20.60 -12.34
CA GLU A 345 11.64 20.13 -11.78
C GLU A 345 12.73 19.86 -12.86
N THR A 346 12.36 19.64 -14.12
CA THR A 346 13.32 19.60 -15.25
C THR A 346 13.41 20.95 -15.95
N LEU A 347 12.28 21.47 -16.46
CA LEU A 347 12.24 22.64 -17.35
C LEU A 347 12.50 23.98 -16.64
N TYR A 348 12.37 24.03 -15.32
CA TYR A 348 12.69 25.23 -14.52
C TYR A 348 13.85 24.98 -13.56
N GLU A 349 13.76 23.99 -12.67
CA GLU A 349 14.79 23.78 -11.65
C GLU A 349 16.13 23.34 -12.28
N ILE A 350 16.18 22.26 -13.06
CA ILE A 350 17.42 21.89 -13.75
C ILE A 350 17.80 22.93 -14.82
N ASP A 351 16.92 23.18 -15.79
CA ASP A 351 17.30 23.96 -16.98
C ASP A 351 17.56 25.45 -16.69
N LYS A 352 16.89 26.08 -15.71
CA LYS A 352 17.08 27.52 -15.40
C LYS A 352 17.77 27.80 -14.07
N GLU A 353 17.45 27.09 -12.99
CA GLU A 353 18.13 27.33 -11.71
C GLU A 353 19.52 26.65 -11.72
N VAL A 354 19.61 25.36 -11.98
CA VAL A 354 20.91 24.64 -11.93
C VAL A 354 21.82 24.97 -13.12
N MET A 355 21.36 24.89 -14.36
CA MET A 355 22.22 25.06 -15.53
C MET A 355 22.60 26.53 -15.81
N HIS A 356 21.66 27.48 -15.70
CA HIS A 356 21.96 28.89 -16.00
C HIS A 356 22.50 29.67 -14.80
N GLN A 357 22.01 29.44 -13.56
CA GLN A 357 22.47 30.21 -12.39
C GLN A 357 23.63 29.51 -11.69
N ASP A 358 23.49 28.22 -11.36
CA ASP A 358 24.45 27.51 -10.51
C ASP A 358 25.70 27.02 -11.24
N ALA A 359 25.58 26.61 -12.50
CA ALA A 359 26.70 26.37 -13.41
C ALA A 359 27.12 27.63 -14.20
N HIS A 360 26.56 28.80 -13.87
CA HIS A 360 26.80 30.08 -14.56
C HIS A 360 26.60 30.04 -16.09
N GLY A 361 25.75 29.11 -16.60
CA GLY A 361 25.52 28.93 -18.03
C GLY A 361 26.66 28.23 -18.78
N HIS A 362 27.55 27.51 -18.08
CA HIS A 362 28.69 26.85 -18.71
C HIS A 362 28.26 25.79 -19.76
N PRO A 363 28.71 25.86 -21.03
CA PRO A 363 28.18 25.04 -22.12
C PRO A 363 28.46 23.53 -21.98
N GLY A 364 29.46 23.15 -21.18
CA GLY A 364 29.75 21.76 -20.81
C GLY A 364 28.75 21.15 -19.80
N VAL A 365 27.88 21.95 -19.18
CA VAL A 365 26.83 21.45 -18.28
C VAL A 365 25.53 21.30 -19.06
N LYS A 366 25.02 20.07 -19.15
CA LYS A 366 23.84 19.70 -19.95
C LYS A 366 22.86 18.86 -19.14
N ARG A 367 21.62 18.73 -19.63
CA ARG A 367 20.63 17.77 -19.13
C ARG A 367 20.41 16.64 -20.13
N ALA A 368 20.27 15.40 -19.65
CA ALA A 368 19.78 14.28 -20.44
C ALA A 368 18.26 14.36 -20.61
N ASP A 369 17.77 14.16 -21.83
CA ASP A 369 16.36 14.30 -22.20
C ASP A 369 15.45 13.40 -21.33
N SER A 370 14.29 13.92 -20.94
CA SER A 370 13.28 13.14 -20.21
C SER A 370 12.66 12.06 -21.12
N LEU A 371 12.25 10.93 -20.56
CA LEU A 371 11.85 9.75 -21.36
C LEU A 371 10.66 10.04 -22.29
N ASN A 372 9.70 10.88 -21.87
CA ASN A 372 8.69 11.50 -22.71
C ASN A 372 8.01 10.51 -23.68
N GLY A 373 8.03 10.77 -25.00
CA GLY A 373 7.47 9.89 -26.03
C GLY A 373 8.42 8.80 -26.54
N SER A 374 9.50 8.46 -25.82
CA SER A 374 10.49 7.48 -26.28
C SER A 374 9.84 6.11 -26.56
N PRO A 375 9.95 5.56 -27.79
CA PRO A 375 9.39 4.24 -28.11
C PRO A 375 9.99 3.11 -27.27
N ILE A 376 11.26 3.25 -26.84
CA ILE A 376 11.93 2.30 -25.93
C ILE A 376 11.20 2.30 -24.57
N PHE A 377 10.88 3.48 -24.04
CA PHE A 377 10.18 3.63 -22.77
C PHE A 377 8.71 3.19 -22.85
N ILE A 378 8.00 3.53 -23.93
CA ILE A 378 6.61 3.10 -24.14
C ILE A 378 6.53 1.57 -24.28
N LYS A 379 7.48 0.93 -24.98
CA LYS A 379 7.61 -0.53 -24.99
C LYS A 379 7.90 -1.06 -23.58
N ALA A 380 8.79 -0.43 -22.81
CA ALA A 380 9.11 -0.85 -21.45
C ALA A 380 7.87 -0.83 -20.52
N LEU A 381 7.01 0.19 -20.62
CA LEU A 381 5.73 0.23 -19.90
C LEU A 381 4.81 -0.93 -20.30
N ALA A 382 4.72 -1.25 -21.60
CA ALA A 382 3.92 -2.36 -22.09
C ALA A 382 4.49 -3.72 -21.66
N ASP A 383 5.82 -3.89 -21.65
CA ASP A 383 6.49 -5.09 -21.16
C ASP A 383 6.17 -5.34 -19.67
N ILE A 384 6.30 -4.31 -18.82
CA ILE A 384 5.97 -4.38 -17.37
C ILE A 384 4.50 -4.75 -17.16
N ALA A 385 3.59 -4.08 -17.88
CA ALA A 385 2.16 -4.37 -17.78
C ALA A 385 1.81 -5.79 -18.28
N SER A 386 2.49 -6.26 -19.34
CA SER A 386 2.34 -7.62 -19.89
C SER A 386 2.83 -8.70 -18.92
N GLU A 387 3.96 -8.46 -18.24
CA GLU A 387 4.48 -9.33 -17.18
C GLU A 387 3.50 -9.39 -16.00
N HIS A 388 3.06 -8.23 -15.49
CA HIS A 388 2.08 -8.13 -14.40
C HIS A 388 0.80 -8.89 -14.69
N LEU A 389 0.17 -8.64 -15.86
CA LEU A 389 -1.09 -9.28 -16.27
C LEU A 389 -0.97 -10.80 -16.40
N ARG A 390 0.20 -11.32 -16.81
CA ARG A 390 0.46 -12.78 -16.92
C ARG A 390 0.86 -13.41 -15.59
N SER A 391 1.47 -12.66 -14.68
CA SER A 391 1.95 -13.16 -13.38
C SER A 391 0.83 -13.62 -12.44
N GLY A 392 -0.38 -13.09 -12.61
CA GLY A 392 -1.50 -13.29 -11.69
C GLY A 392 -1.33 -12.64 -10.31
N GLN A 393 -0.26 -11.85 -10.08
CA GLN A 393 0.01 -11.22 -8.80
C GLN A 393 -0.86 -9.96 -8.60
N ALA A 394 -1.28 -9.73 -7.36
CA ALA A 394 -2.08 -8.56 -7.00
C ALA A 394 -1.21 -7.31 -6.84
N CYS A 395 -0.03 -7.44 -6.22
CA CYS A 395 0.99 -6.39 -6.12
C CYS A 395 2.39 -6.97 -5.84
N SER A 396 3.43 -6.13 -5.78
CA SER A 396 4.80 -6.61 -5.48
C SER A 396 4.94 -7.13 -4.05
N ARG A 397 5.94 -8.00 -3.81
CA ARG A 397 6.24 -8.53 -2.45
C ARG A 397 6.52 -7.43 -1.41
N GLN A 398 7.10 -6.31 -1.83
CA GLN A 398 7.35 -5.14 -0.96
C GLN A 398 6.07 -4.38 -0.61
N MET A 399 4.98 -4.59 -1.35
CA MET A 399 3.74 -3.84 -1.14
C MET A 399 3.03 -4.21 0.18
N GLY A 400 3.15 -5.45 0.68
CA GLY A 400 2.64 -5.79 2.01
C GLY A 400 3.46 -5.21 3.17
N LEU A 401 4.72 -4.86 2.94
CA LEU A 401 5.58 -4.30 3.99
C LEU A 401 5.26 -2.82 4.23
N ARG A 402 5.02 -2.43 5.49
CA ARG A 402 4.98 -1.03 5.93
C ARG A 402 6.40 -0.57 6.29
N CYS A 403 6.66 0.73 6.12
CA CYS A 403 7.86 1.39 6.66
C CYS A 403 7.94 1.16 8.18
N GLN A 404 9.13 0.94 8.71
CA GLN A 404 9.39 0.53 10.09
C GLN A 404 8.76 1.49 11.13
N GLY A 405 8.76 2.80 10.86
CA GLY A 405 8.14 3.82 11.70
C GLY A 405 6.71 4.21 11.31
N CYS A 406 6.02 3.44 10.47
CA CYS A 406 4.69 3.80 9.97
C CYS A 406 3.59 3.62 11.03
N ARG A 407 2.94 4.73 11.40
CA ARG A 407 1.77 4.76 12.29
C ARG A 407 0.45 5.10 11.57
N SER A 408 0.42 4.92 10.24
CA SER A 408 -0.78 5.20 9.43
C SER A 408 -1.57 3.91 9.20
N GLU A 409 -2.77 3.87 9.76
CA GLU A 409 -3.72 2.77 9.54
C GLU A 409 -4.37 2.86 8.16
N ARG A 410 -4.45 4.06 7.56
CA ARG A 410 -4.77 4.23 6.13
C ARG A 410 -3.83 3.39 5.27
N CYS A 411 -2.52 3.45 5.54
CA CYS A 411 -1.51 2.67 4.84
C CYS A 411 -1.54 1.16 5.18
N LEU A 412 -2.17 0.74 6.29
CA LEU A 412 -2.35 -0.69 6.59
C LEU A 412 -3.51 -1.26 5.78
N GLU A 413 -4.69 -0.65 5.88
CA GLU A 413 -5.90 -1.13 5.21
C GLU A 413 -5.81 -0.98 3.69
N GLN A 414 -5.09 0.04 3.21
CA GLN A 414 -4.74 0.19 1.80
C GLN A 414 -3.83 -0.96 1.32
N LYS A 415 -2.78 -1.31 2.05
CA LYS A 415 -1.88 -2.43 1.70
C LYS A 415 -2.59 -3.79 1.75
N LYS A 416 -3.39 -4.05 2.80
CA LYS A 416 -4.25 -5.24 2.89
C LYS A 416 -5.16 -5.37 1.67
N PHE A 417 -5.88 -4.31 1.32
CA PHE A 417 -6.81 -4.31 0.19
C PHE A 417 -6.15 -4.67 -1.14
N PHE A 418 -5.03 -4.03 -1.49
CA PHE A 418 -4.35 -4.29 -2.77
C PHE A 418 -3.48 -5.56 -2.79
N ALA A 419 -3.11 -6.12 -1.64
CA ALA A 419 -2.49 -7.44 -1.57
C ALA A 419 -3.51 -8.59 -1.62
N GLY A 420 -4.76 -8.35 -1.18
CA GLY A 420 -5.82 -9.37 -1.15
C GLY A 420 -5.35 -10.65 -0.46
N GLU A 421 -5.53 -11.80 -1.09
CA GLU A 421 -5.07 -13.09 -0.53
C GLU A 421 -3.54 -13.20 -0.42
N GLN A 422 -2.76 -12.44 -1.22
CA GLN A 422 -1.31 -12.43 -1.08
C GLN A 422 -0.87 -11.85 0.28
N SER A 423 -1.71 -11.05 0.96
CA SER A 423 -1.44 -10.60 2.32
C SER A 423 -1.31 -11.75 3.34
N ARG A 424 -1.89 -12.93 3.06
CA ARG A 424 -1.76 -14.16 3.86
C ARG A 424 -0.44 -14.90 3.62
N LEU A 425 0.25 -14.63 2.50
CA LEU A 425 1.53 -15.25 2.11
C LEU A 425 2.74 -14.35 2.42
N LEU A 426 2.51 -13.07 2.69
CA LEU A 426 3.54 -12.16 3.17
C LEU A 426 3.63 -12.30 4.70
N PRO A 427 4.83 -12.41 5.29
CA PRO A 427 4.96 -12.51 6.75
C PRO A 427 4.33 -11.27 7.39
N ALA A 428 3.41 -11.50 8.33
CA ALA A 428 2.53 -10.48 8.89
C ALA A 428 3.26 -9.56 9.88
N ILE A 429 4.22 -8.76 9.38
CA ILE A 429 4.95 -7.73 10.14
C ILE A 429 4.01 -6.52 10.35
N SER A 430 2.98 -6.74 11.17
CA SER A 430 1.86 -5.84 11.43
C SER A 430 1.68 -5.58 12.93
N ALA A 431 2.66 -4.90 13.51
CA ALA A 431 2.49 -4.01 14.67
C ALA A 431 1.85 -4.57 15.96
N ASN A 432 2.00 -5.87 16.27
CA ASN A 432 2.07 -6.35 17.66
C ASN A 432 2.78 -7.72 17.73
N THR A 433 4.10 -7.73 17.95
CA THR A 433 4.92 -8.96 17.95
C THR A 433 4.37 -10.02 18.92
N THR A 434 3.98 -9.62 20.13
CA THR A 434 3.31 -10.47 21.13
C THR A 434 2.09 -11.17 20.56
N ALA A 435 1.13 -10.42 20.01
CA ALA A 435 -0.15 -11.00 19.58
C ALA A 435 0.03 -11.92 18.36
N VAL A 436 0.95 -11.58 17.45
CA VAL A 436 1.35 -12.45 16.35
C VAL A 436 1.95 -13.75 16.90
N LEU A 437 2.94 -13.66 17.79
CA LEU A 437 3.60 -14.82 18.42
C LEU A 437 2.61 -15.75 19.14
N LEU A 438 1.74 -15.18 20.00
CA LEU A 438 0.71 -15.94 20.70
C LEU A 438 -0.28 -16.61 19.73
N SER A 439 -0.66 -15.93 18.64
CA SER A 439 -1.53 -16.52 17.61
C SER A 439 -0.83 -17.61 16.78
N SER A 440 0.46 -17.48 16.51
CA SER A 440 1.25 -18.49 15.80
C SER A 440 1.47 -19.74 16.65
N ILE A 441 1.75 -19.58 17.95
CA ILE A 441 1.85 -20.69 18.91
C ILE A 441 0.49 -21.37 19.07
N HIS A 442 -0.60 -20.59 19.20
CA HIS A 442 -1.96 -21.15 19.25
C HIS A 442 -2.31 -21.95 17.99
N SER A 443 -1.97 -21.46 16.79
CA SER A 443 -2.16 -22.22 15.54
C SER A 443 -1.36 -23.52 15.56
N ALA A 444 -0.05 -23.47 15.84
CA ALA A 444 0.79 -24.67 15.87
C ALA A 444 0.28 -25.73 16.86
N LEU A 445 -0.12 -25.31 18.08
CA LEU A 445 -0.75 -26.18 19.07
C LEU A 445 -2.10 -26.73 18.58
N ARG A 446 -2.87 -25.97 17.80
CA ARG A 446 -4.14 -26.42 17.19
C ARG A 446 -3.92 -27.42 16.05
N ASP A 447 -2.89 -27.22 15.26
CA ASP A 447 -2.52 -28.08 14.13
C ASP A 447 -1.94 -29.42 14.63
N GLU A 448 -1.18 -29.43 15.73
CA GLU A 448 -0.60 -30.63 16.34
C GLU A 448 -1.59 -31.38 17.25
N TYR A 449 -2.20 -30.71 18.24
CA TYR A 449 -3.04 -31.35 19.26
C TYR A 449 -4.55 -31.36 18.89
N GLY A 450 -4.89 -30.97 17.68
CA GLY A 450 -6.24 -31.01 17.13
C GLY A 450 -7.24 -30.33 18.08
N SER A 451 -8.34 -30.99 18.40
CA SER A 451 -9.44 -30.44 19.21
C SER A 451 -9.11 -30.18 20.69
N ALA A 452 -7.96 -30.63 21.22
CA ALA A 452 -7.62 -30.54 22.64
C ALA A 452 -7.47 -29.09 23.16
N ILE A 453 -7.03 -28.16 22.29
CA ILE A 453 -6.85 -26.72 22.56
C ILE A 453 -8.19 -25.94 22.49
N VAL A 454 -8.21 -24.62 22.72
CA VAL A 454 -9.35 -23.72 22.42
C VAL A 454 -9.47 -23.36 20.92
N PRO A 455 -10.69 -23.13 20.37
CA PRO A 455 -10.91 -22.96 18.93
C PRO A 455 -10.34 -21.66 18.36
N SER A 456 -10.28 -20.60 19.17
CA SER A 456 -9.72 -19.30 18.82
C SER A 456 -9.25 -18.59 20.08
N LEU A 457 -8.36 -17.61 19.94
CA LEU A 457 -8.03 -16.67 21.00
C LEU A 457 -9.03 -15.50 20.99
N SER A 458 -10.20 -15.69 21.57
CA SER A 458 -11.18 -14.59 21.70
C SER A 458 -10.67 -13.54 22.69
N ALA A 459 -10.86 -12.25 22.38
CA ALA A 459 -10.62 -11.17 23.34
C ALA A 459 -11.49 -11.34 24.61
N ASP A 460 -12.72 -11.84 24.44
CA ASP A 460 -13.65 -12.10 25.55
C ASP A 460 -13.25 -13.28 26.44
N ASP A 461 -12.29 -14.12 26.02
CA ASP A 461 -11.78 -15.25 26.82
C ASP A 461 -10.52 -14.89 27.64
N TRP A 462 -9.93 -13.71 27.45
CA TRP A 462 -8.86 -13.18 28.33
C TRP A 462 -9.43 -12.59 29.63
N PHE A 463 -8.74 -12.79 30.75
CA PHE A 463 -9.13 -12.24 32.05
C PHE A 463 -7.91 -11.92 32.92
N PHE A 464 -8.09 -11.12 33.97
CA PHE A 464 -7.05 -10.93 34.97
C PHE A 464 -7.04 -12.12 35.94
N ASN A 465 -5.84 -12.59 36.28
CA ASN A 465 -5.60 -13.45 37.44
C ASN A 465 -4.60 -12.75 38.37
N ASN A 466 -4.71 -13.04 39.66
CA ASN A 466 -3.72 -12.67 40.67
C ASN A 466 -3.52 -13.89 41.58
N ALA A 467 -2.28 -14.37 41.69
CA ALA A 467 -1.93 -15.53 42.50
C ALA A 467 -0.53 -15.35 43.09
N GLY A 468 -0.41 -15.52 44.41
CA GLY A 468 0.85 -15.26 45.12
C GLY A 468 1.28 -13.79 45.09
N GLY A 469 0.34 -12.87 44.87
CA GLY A 469 0.58 -11.45 44.63
C GLY A 469 0.99 -11.07 43.20
N ALA A 470 1.24 -12.04 42.31
CA ALA A 470 1.57 -11.79 40.92
C ALA A 470 0.30 -11.62 40.07
N MET A 471 0.04 -10.40 39.61
CA MET A 471 -1.09 -10.08 38.73
C MET A 471 -0.68 -10.19 37.26
N GLY A 472 -1.55 -10.76 36.41
CA GLY A 472 -1.34 -10.86 34.96
C GLY A 472 -2.64 -11.06 34.18
N ASN A 473 -2.53 -10.98 32.85
CA ASN A 473 -3.58 -11.39 31.91
C ASN A 473 -3.41 -12.88 31.64
N MET A 474 -4.51 -13.62 31.66
CA MET A 474 -4.53 -15.07 31.45
C MET A 474 -5.59 -15.45 30.41
N ILE A 475 -5.27 -16.48 29.61
CA ILE A 475 -6.25 -17.21 28.79
C ILE A 475 -5.94 -18.71 28.83
N ILE A 476 -6.97 -19.52 29.04
CA ILE A 476 -6.85 -20.98 29.14
C ILE A 476 -6.88 -21.60 27.74
N LEU A 477 -5.79 -22.26 27.35
CA LEU A 477 -5.67 -22.98 26.08
C LEU A 477 -6.11 -24.44 26.22
N HIS A 478 -5.83 -25.07 27.35
CA HIS A 478 -6.24 -26.42 27.72
C HIS A 478 -6.43 -26.53 29.24
N ALA A 479 -7.36 -27.39 29.69
CA ALA A 479 -7.43 -27.82 31.09
C ALA A 479 -8.10 -29.19 31.21
N SER A 480 -7.53 -30.02 32.06
CA SER A 480 -7.99 -31.36 32.49
C SER A 480 -7.76 -31.50 34.00
N LEU A 481 -7.96 -32.68 34.59
CA LEU A 481 -7.64 -32.94 36.00
C LEU A 481 -6.13 -33.16 36.19
N THR A 482 -5.40 -33.58 35.16
CA THR A 482 -3.96 -33.89 35.21
C THR A 482 -3.04 -32.84 34.58
N GLU A 483 -3.53 -31.97 33.70
CA GLU A 483 -2.74 -30.90 33.08
C GLU A 483 -3.56 -29.66 32.69
N TYR A 484 -2.93 -28.47 32.74
CA TYR A 484 -3.43 -27.27 32.08
C TYR A 484 -2.36 -26.62 31.20
N LEU A 485 -2.80 -25.90 30.17
CA LEU A 485 -1.95 -25.06 29.33
C LEU A 485 -2.59 -23.67 29.23
N ILE A 486 -1.84 -22.62 29.58
CA ILE A 486 -2.32 -21.23 29.54
C ILE A 486 -1.28 -20.32 28.87
N PHE A 487 -1.74 -19.20 28.32
CA PHE A 487 -0.86 -18.03 28.22
C PHE A 487 -1.07 -17.17 29.46
N PHE A 488 0.02 -16.80 30.13
CA PHE A 488 0.04 -15.84 31.23
C PHE A 488 1.03 -14.71 30.90
N GLY A 489 0.70 -13.46 31.25
CA GLY A 489 1.62 -12.36 31.06
C GLY A 489 1.03 -10.97 31.20
N THR A 490 1.87 -9.96 31.15
CA THR A 490 1.52 -8.56 31.41
C THR A 490 2.29 -7.60 30.50
N PRO A 491 1.66 -6.52 30.01
CA PRO A 491 2.34 -5.43 29.32
C PRO A 491 3.10 -4.48 30.27
N LEU A 492 3.09 -4.76 31.57
CA LEU A 492 3.74 -4.04 32.67
C LEU A 492 4.62 -5.03 33.47
N GLN A 493 5.30 -4.56 34.52
CA GLN A 493 5.96 -5.45 35.49
C GLN A 493 4.94 -6.28 36.31
N THR A 494 5.38 -7.41 36.88
CA THR A 494 4.66 -8.13 37.94
C THR A 494 5.62 -8.97 38.79
N GLN A 495 5.29 -9.25 40.05
CA GLN A 495 6.13 -10.04 40.96
C GLN A 495 5.29 -10.78 41.99
N GLY A 496 5.79 -11.93 42.47
CA GLY A 496 5.08 -12.71 43.47
C GLY A 496 5.86 -13.92 43.97
N HIS A 497 5.24 -14.63 44.90
CA HIS A 497 5.71 -15.92 45.41
C HIS A 497 5.00 -17.03 44.64
N SER A 498 5.71 -18.00 44.06
CA SER A 498 5.11 -19.08 43.25
C SER A 498 4.02 -19.85 44.00
N GLY A 499 4.20 -20.01 45.32
CA GLY A 499 3.45 -20.97 46.12
C GLY A 499 4.16 -22.32 46.13
N VAL A 500 3.56 -23.29 46.83
CA VAL A 500 4.01 -24.68 46.88
C VAL A 500 2.95 -25.51 46.15
N HIS A 501 3.30 -26.11 45.02
CA HIS A 501 2.36 -26.81 44.15
C HIS A 501 2.43 -28.33 44.28
N LEU A 502 1.30 -29.00 44.01
CA LEU A 502 1.20 -30.47 43.91
C LEU A 502 1.23 -30.97 42.44
N ALA A 503 1.72 -30.11 41.55
CA ALA A 503 2.05 -30.35 40.15
C ALA A 503 3.46 -29.81 39.87
N ASP A 504 4.08 -30.29 38.80
CA ASP A 504 5.25 -29.66 38.18
C ASP A 504 4.76 -28.54 37.24
N ASP A 505 5.47 -27.41 37.22
CA ASP A 505 5.14 -26.22 36.42
C ASP A 505 6.29 -25.89 35.45
N TYR A 506 5.96 -25.77 34.17
CA TYR A 506 6.88 -25.51 33.05
C TYR A 506 6.58 -24.14 32.45
N PHE A 507 7.20 -23.11 33.02
CA PHE A 507 6.97 -21.72 32.69
C PHE A 507 7.92 -21.26 31.57
N THR A 508 7.43 -21.19 30.34
CA THR A 508 8.23 -20.97 29.12
C THR A 508 8.12 -19.53 28.63
N ILE A 509 9.21 -18.77 28.64
CA ILE A 509 9.18 -17.33 28.31
C ILE A 509 9.05 -17.14 26.79
N LEU A 510 8.07 -16.35 26.35
CA LEU A 510 7.81 -16.06 24.93
C LEU A 510 8.28 -14.66 24.53
N GLU A 511 8.10 -13.68 25.41
CA GLU A 511 8.63 -12.32 25.27
C GLU A 511 8.93 -11.78 26.67
N GLY A 512 9.98 -10.96 26.82
CA GLY A 512 10.45 -10.46 28.11
C GLY A 512 11.43 -11.41 28.80
N GLU A 513 11.62 -11.22 30.10
CA GLU A 513 12.48 -12.02 30.98
C GLU A 513 11.77 -12.28 32.31
N GLN A 514 12.07 -13.41 32.96
CA GLN A 514 11.63 -13.75 34.33
C GLN A 514 12.88 -13.92 35.20
N HIS A 515 12.94 -13.21 36.32
CA HIS A 515 13.99 -13.39 37.33
C HIS A 515 13.42 -14.20 38.49
N THR A 516 14.17 -15.18 39.00
CA THR A 516 13.76 -16.02 40.13
C THR A 516 14.84 -16.10 41.21
N ALA A 517 14.44 -16.37 42.44
CA ALA A 517 15.34 -16.62 43.57
C ALA A 517 14.79 -17.71 44.49
N HIS A 518 15.68 -18.62 44.91
CA HIS A 518 15.41 -19.58 45.98
C HIS A 518 15.80 -19.00 47.35
N PRO A 519 15.32 -19.58 48.46
CA PRO A 519 15.81 -19.22 49.79
C PRO A 519 17.34 -19.32 49.88
N ASN A 520 17.99 -18.25 50.35
CA ASN A 520 19.46 -18.08 50.44
C ASN A 520 20.22 -17.86 49.11
N SER A 521 19.54 -17.66 47.96
CA SER A 521 20.17 -17.10 46.76
C SER A 521 20.64 -15.66 47.02
N LEU A 522 21.88 -15.34 46.67
CA LEU A 522 22.40 -13.96 46.68
C LEU A 522 22.20 -13.24 45.33
N ASP A 523 22.21 -14.01 44.24
CA ASP A 523 22.02 -13.54 42.86
C ASP A 523 20.77 -14.22 42.26
N PRO A 524 20.02 -13.55 41.36
CA PRO A 524 18.85 -14.13 40.70
C PRO A 524 19.23 -15.06 39.54
N ILE A 525 18.41 -16.07 39.30
CA ILE A 525 18.42 -16.83 38.03
C ILE A 525 17.54 -16.05 37.05
N ILE A 526 18.01 -15.85 35.82
CA ILE A 526 17.32 -15.07 34.77
C ILE A 526 16.98 -16.00 33.61
N TYR A 527 15.69 -16.09 33.28
CA TYR A 527 15.16 -16.80 32.11
C TYR A 527 14.70 -15.79 31.06
N ARG A 528 15.17 -15.93 29.82
CA ARG A 528 14.88 -15.05 28.68
C ARG A 528 13.92 -15.71 27.69
N ALA A 529 13.38 -14.94 26.75
CA ALA A 529 12.52 -15.46 25.68
C ALA A 529 13.16 -16.66 24.93
N GLY A 530 12.47 -17.79 24.92
CA GLY A 530 12.93 -19.09 24.41
C GLY A 530 13.44 -20.06 25.49
N GLU A 531 13.68 -19.59 26.71
CA GLU A 531 14.08 -20.41 27.86
C GLU A 531 12.88 -20.81 28.73
N GLN A 532 13.03 -21.86 29.52
CA GLN A 532 11.98 -22.43 30.36
C GLN A 532 12.46 -22.57 31.81
N ASN A 533 11.64 -22.05 32.73
CA ASN A 533 11.75 -22.28 34.16
C ASN A 533 10.89 -23.49 34.53
N HIS A 534 11.52 -24.60 34.95
CA HIS A 534 10.81 -25.77 35.49
C HIS A 534 10.79 -25.68 37.02
N LEU A 535 9.68 -25.19 37.57
CA LEU A 535 9.41 -25.24 38.99
C LEU A 535 8.89 -26.64 39.35
N ARG A 536 9.67 -27.39 40.12
CA ARG A 536 9.32 -28.77 40.47
C ARG A 536 8.23 -28.82 41.53
N ARG A 537 7.44 -29.88 41.48
CA ARG A 537 6.40 -30.14 42.47
C ARG A 537 6.98 -30.16 43.90
N GLY A 538 6.47 -29.25 44.74
CA GLY A 538 6.87 -29.09 46.14
C GLY A 538 7.93 -28.02 46.40
N ASP A 539 8.61 -27.51 45.37
CA ASP A 539 9.50 -26.36 45.49
C ASP A 539 8.70 -25.04 45.53
N ALA A 540 9.37 -23.96 45.97
CA ALA A 540 8.84 -22.60 45.93
C ALA A 540 9.95 -21.58 45.65
N ILE A 541 9.60 -20.50 44.95
CA ILE A 541 10.48 -19.40 44.55
C ILE A 541 9.80 -18.04 44.72
N HIS A 542 10.60 -17.01 44.93
CA HIS A 542 10.21 -15.63 44.65
C HIS A 542 10.56 -15.33 43.18
N TYR A 543 9.67 -14.67 42.44
CA TYR A 543 9.93 -14.28 41.06
C TYR A 543 9.43 -12.87 40.72
N VAL A 544 10.05 -12.27 39.71
CA VAL A 544 9.66 -10.98 39.13
C VAL A 544 9.83 -11.01 37.60
N MET A 545 8.84 -10.44 36.92
CA MET A 545 8.92 -9.98 35.54
C MET A 545 9.13 -8.46 35.61
N PRO A 546 10.35 -7.96 35.41
CA PRO A 546 10.70 -6.56 35.69
C PRO A 546 10.10 -5.57 34.68
N ASP A 547 9.76 -6.06 33.50
CA ASP A 547 9.17 -5.34 32.37
C ASP A 547 8.05 -6.20 31.77
N LYS A 548 7.45 -5.75 30.65
CA LYS A 548 6.55 -6.56 29.82
C LYS A 548 7.09 -7.98 29.65
N CYS A 549 6.31 -8.97 30.07
CA CYS A 549 6.66 -10.39 29.93
C CYS A 549 5.41 -11.23 29.63
N PHE A 550 5.54 -12.21 28.74
CA PHE A 550 4.51 -13.18 28.40
C PHE A 550 5.11 -14.57 28.25
N ALA A 551 4.38 -15.58 28.74
CA ALA A 551 4.82 -16.96 28.79
C ALA A 551 3.73 -17.94 28.32
N LEU A 552 4.18 -19.14 27.93
CA LEU A 552 3.36 -20.34 27.84
C LEU A 552 3.63 -21.17 29.10
N GLU A 553 2.61 -21.37 29.91
CA GLU A 553 2.69 -22.11 31.18
C GLU A 553 1.94 -23.43 31.05
N LEU A 554 2.65 -24.53 31.34
CA LEU A 554 2.14 -25.90 31.36
C LEU A 554 2.33 -26.46 32.77
N ALA A 555 1.24 -26.70 33.49
CA ALA A 555 1.28 -27.42 34.76
C ALA A 555 0.82 -28.87 34.58
N GLN A 556 1.54 -29.82 35.17
CA GLN A 556 1.23 -31.25 35.10
C GLN A 556 1.27 -31.92 36.49
N GLY A 557 0.13 -32.46 36.93
CA GLY A 557 -0.09 -33.02 38.26
C GLY A 557 -1.57 -32.93 38.66
N TRP A 558 -1.89 -33.05 39.95
CA TRP A 558 -3.30 -32.97 40.38
C TRP A 558 -3.77 -31.51 40.40
N ILE A 559 -4.24 -31.01 39.24
CA ILE A 559 -4.65 -29.62 39.01
C ILE A 559 -5.70 -29.11 40.03
N PRO A 560 -6.70 -29.90 40.45
CA PRO A 560 -7.69 -29.42 41.44
C PRO A 560 -7.11 -29.01 42.80
N ALA A 561 -5.87 -29.40 43.14
CA ALA A 561 -5.21 -28.94 44.37
C ALA A 561 -4.35 -27.67 44.20
N MET A 562 -4.15 -27.18 42.97
CA MET A 562 -3.58 -25.84 42.73
C MET A 562 -4.64 -24.73 42.80
N LEU A 563 -5.90 -25.06 42.50
CA LEU A 563 -7.02 -24.10 42.51
C LEU A 563 -7.16 -23.32 43.84
N PRO A 564 -6.98 -23.91 45.04
CA PRO A 564 -7.02 -23.13 46.28
C PRO A 564 -6.00 -21.99 46.34
N PHE A 565 -4.80 -22.17 45.76
CA PHE A 565 -3.79 -21.11 45.68
C PHE A 565 -4.16 -20.07 44.62
N GLY A 566 -4.44 -20.50 43.38
CA GLY A 566 -4.75 -19.61 42.25
C GLY A 566 -6.06 -18.81 42.37
N LEU A 567 -6.83 -19.04 43.44
CA LEU A 567 -8.05 -18.30 43.78
C LEU A 567 -7.99 -17.61 45.16
N ALA A 568 -6.98 -17.89 46.00
CA ALA A 568 -6.89 -17.38 47.37
C ALA A 568 -6.91 -15.85 47.43
N ASP A 569 -6.07 -15.21 46.60
CA ASP A 569 -5.90 -13.75 46.57
C ASP A 569 -7.19 -13.01 46.18
N THR A 570 -8.15 -13.69 45.52
CA THR A 570 -9.47 -13.10 45.28
C THR A 570 -10.31 -13.00 46.54
N PHE A 571 -10.24 -13.98 47.43
CA PHE A 571 -10.99 -13.97 48.70
C PHE A 571 -10.30 -13.19 49.82
N THR A 572 -8.98 -13.04 49.76
CA THR A 572 -8.18 -12.35 50.79
C THR A 572 -7.80 -10.91 50.44
N SER A 573 -7.77 -10.54 49.15
CA SER A 573 -7.26 -9.24 48.70
C SER A 573 -8.13 -8.54 47.65
N THR A 574 -8.37 -9.15 46.48
CA THR A 574 -8.89 -8.38 45.32
C THR A 574 -10.40 -8.25 45.27
N PHE A 575 -11.15 -9.21 45.83
CA PHE A 575 -12.61 -9.32 45.74
C PHE A 575 -13.17 -9.28 44.30
N ASP A 576 -12.35 -9.59 43.29
CA ASP A 576 -12.74 -9.68 41.88
C ASP A 576 -13.52 -10.98 41.58
N PHE A 577 -14.74 -11.04 42.11
CA PHE A 577 -15.66 -12.15 41.89
C PHE A 577 -16.08 -12.31 40.41
N ALA A 578 -15.90 -11.29 39.58
CA ALA A 578 -16.22 -11.35 38.15
C ALA A 578 -15.17 -12.18 37.38
N ASN A 579 -13.88 -11.90 37.57
CA ASN A 579 -12.82 -12.71 36.99
C ASN A 579 -12.70 -14.08 37.69
N LEU A 580 -13.01 -14.21 38.98
CA LEU A 580 -13.17 -15.51 39.64
C LEU A 580 -14.21 -16.40 38.95
N TRP A 581 -15.43 -15.87 38.75
CA TRP A 581 -16.51 -16.61 38.08
C TRP A 581 -16.11 -16.99 36.65
N LYS A 582 -15.46 -16.08 35.93
CA LYS A 582 -14.95 -16.33 34.58
C LYS A 582 -13.88 -17.44 34.57
N THR A 583 -12.94 -17.41 35.51
CA THR A 583 -11.91 -18.44 35.72
C THR A 583 -12.55 -19.80 35.94
N VAL A 584 -13.39 -19.92 36.98
CA VAL A 584 -14.03 -21.19 37.38
C VAL A 584 -14.91 -21.73 36.23
N ARG A 585 -15.73 -20.89 35.60
CA ARG A 585 -16.59 -21.28 34.47
C ARG A 585 -15.79 -21.84 33.31
N LEU A 586 -14.71 -21.16 32.91
CA LEU A 586 -13.86 -21.59 31.80
C LEU A 586 -13.12 -22.89 32.15
N THR A 587 -12.44 -22.96 33.29
CA THR A 587 -11.72 -24.16 33.74
C THR A 587 -12.64 -25.39 33.81
N VAL A 588 -13.80 -25.28 34.45
CA VAL A 588 -14.76 -26.40 34.57
C VAL A 588 -15.32 -26.82 33.21
N THR A 589 -15.58 -25.87 32.32
CA THR A 589 -16.06 -26.17 30.96
C THR A 589 -14.99 -26.90 30.14
N ARG A 590 -13.73 -26.46 30.20
CA ARG A 590 -12.61 -27.14 29.52
C ARG A 590 -12.35 -28.52 30.10
N MET A 591 -12.33 -28.68 31.43
CA MET A 591 -12.20 -30.00 32.07
C MET A 591 -13.31 -30.97 31.62
N ALA A 592 -14.56 -30.52 31.56
CA ALA A 592 -15.68 -31.33 31.05
C ALA A 592 -15.53 -31.68 29.56
N GLU A 593 -15.05 -30.75 28.73
CA GLU A 593 -14.72 -31.00 27.33
C GLU A 593 -13.61 -32.04 27.14
N GLN A 594 -12.66 -32.20 28.07
CA GLN A 594 -11.62 -33.24 27.98
C GLN A 594 -12.07 -34.59 28.56
N VAL A 595 -12.79 -34.59 29.69
CA VAL A 595 -13.33 -35.82 30.31
C VAL A 595 -14.30 -36.53 29.36
N THR A 596 -15.12 -35.78 28.62
CA THR A 596 -16.00 -36.34 27.57
C THR A 596 -15.24 -36.91 26.36
N ARG A 597 -13.92 -36.71 26.26
CA ARG A 597 -13.01 -37.27 25.23
C ARG A 597 -12.08 -38.36 25.78
N GLY A 598 -12.24 -38.76 27.04
CA GLY A 598 -11.40 -39.76 27.70
C GLY A 598 -10.02 -39.27 28.15
N LYS A 599 -9.76 -37.96 28.11
CA LYS A 599 -8.63 -37.35 28.83
C LYS A 599 -9.07 -37.02 30.26
N PHE A 600 -8.33 -37.54 31.23
CA PHE A 600 -8.50 -37.26 32.66
C PHE A 600 -7.43 -36.28 33.12
#